data_AF-A0A847H6J2-F1
#
_entry.id   AF-A0A847H6J2-F1
#
_cell.length_a   1.000
_cell.length_b   1.000
_cell.length_c   1.000
_cell.angle_alpha   90.00
_cell.angle_beta   90.00
_cell.angle_gamma   90.00
#
_symmetry.space_group_name_H-M   'P 1'
#
loop_
_entity.id
_entity.type
_entity.pdbx_description
1 polymer ?
#
loop_
_entity_poly.entity_id
_entity_poly.type
_entity_poly.pdbx_seq_one_letter_code
_entity_poly.pdbx_strand_id
1 'polypeptide(L)'
;MKEIKKILILRFGAIGDVVHSTELFRSIKRKHPEVSIHYVSFKTPAENIKNDPDLDKVWIAEGKNYKQLYELAKQLRKERYDAFLSLQPGTRTRIFSLMLGMPKTVTYKKTFKLHAVENFWRTGKALFPDIELDRRLYLHINPQVKEKVSGMLGKNGLIIALNMGVSATRQGRRWSQDNWRELAKGFLDKYKGCKILLAGSSQDMEFAEPLLGISSDVISFCGKLSVEENTALLSLC
;
A
#
# COMPACT_ATOMS: atom_id res chain seq x y z
N MET A 1 20.94 25.94 5.00
CA MET A 1 20.68 24.75 4.15
C MET A 1 19.97 25.22 2.89
N LYS A 2 20.28 24.67 1.71
CA LYS A 2 19.47 24.92 0.50
C LYS A 2 18.02 24.51 0.78
N GLU A 3 17.07 25.35 0.41
CA GLU A 3 15.64 25.07 0.51
C GLU A 3 15.30 23.80 -0.30
N ILE A 4 14.55 22.87 0.31
CA ILE A 4 14.17 21.61 -0.32
C ILE A 4 12.81 21.82 -0.99
N LYS A 5 12.75 21.83 -2.33
CA LYS A 5 11.50 22.07 -3.08
C LYS A 5 10.96 20.81 -3.74
N LYS A 6 11.82 19.86 -4.08
CA LYS A 6 11.41 18.62 -4.73
C LYS A 6 12.15 17.42 -4.15
N ILE A 7 11.40 16.40 -3.72
CA ILE A 7 11.97 15.20 -3.12
C ILE A 7 11.54 13.95 -3.86
N LEU A 8 12.39 12.92 -3.75
CA LEU A 8 12.07 11.56 -4.17
C LEU A 8 11.97 10.66 -2.95
N ILE A 9 10.85 9.98 -2.77
CA ILE A 9 10.67 8.93 -1.75
C ILE A 9 10.71 7.58 -2.45
N LEU A 10 11.44 6.61 -1.89
CA LEU A 10 11.48 5.24 -2.43
C LEU A 10 11.07 4.21 -1.40
N ARG A 11 10.18 3.31 -1.83
CA ARG A 11 9.86 2.08 -1.11
C ARG A 11 9.47 0.96 -2.08
N PHE A 12 10.31 -0.07 -2.19
CA PHE A 12 10.03 -1.28 -2.96
C PHE A 12 9.39 -2.41 -2.13
N GLY A 13 8.71 -2.05 -1.04
CA GLY A 13 8.14 -2.98 -0.06
C GLY A 13 6.83 -3.65 -0.51
N ALA A 14 6.21 -4.38 0.41
CA ALA A 14 4.87 -4.93 0.21
C ALA A 14 3.81 -3.82 0.29
N ILE A 15 2.56 -4.16 -0.04
CA ILE A 15 1.42 -3.23 0.01
C ILE A 15 1.36 -2.52 1.37
N GLY A 16 1.43 -3.27 2.47
CA GLY A 16 1.35 -2.70 3.82
C GLY A 16 2.45 -1.68 4.14
N ASP A 17 3.66 -1.84 3.60
CA ASP A 17 4.72 -0.87 3.83
C ASP A 17 4.49 0.45 3.09
N VAL A 18 3.89 0.38 1.89
CA VAL A 18 3.48 1.58 1.15
C VAL A 18 2.31 2.27 1.84
N VAL A 19 1.36 1.51 2.39
CA VAL A 19 0.29 2.08 3.22
C VAL A 19 0.87 2.72 4.50
N HIS A 20 1.92 2.19 5.10
CA HIS A 20 2.55 2.80 6.27
C HIS A 20 3.34 4.07 5.96
N SER A 21 3.90 4.21 4.75
CA SER A 21 4.67 5.39 4.36
C SER A 21 3.81 6.55 3.87
N THR A 22 2.49 6.34 3.70
CA THR A 22 1.53 7.40 3.34
C THR A 22 1.61 8.59 4.29
N GLU A 23 1.66 8.28 5.59
CA GLU A 23 1.71 9.28 6.63
C GLU A 23 2.97 10.15 6.55
N LEU A 24 4.10 9.60 6.08
CA LEU A 24 5.31 10.39 5.90
C LEU A 24 5.07 11.52 4.90
N PHE A 25 4.60 11.23 3.69
CA PHE A 25 4.44 12.27 2.68
C PHE A 25 3.24 13.19 2.96
N ARG A 26 2.17 12.67 3.59
CA ARG A 26 1.07 13.50 4.12
C ARG A 26 1.57 14.50 5.15
N SER A 27 2.37 14.05 6.11
CA SER A 27 2.94 14.94 7.14
C SER A 27 3.81 16.05 6.56
N ILE A 28 4.54 15.75 5.48
CA ILE A 28 5.29 16.75 4.72
C ILE A 28 4.32 17.72 4.05
N LYS A 29 3.36 17.26 3.25
CA LYS A 29 2.40 18.14 2.55
C LYS A 29 1.57 19.02 3.48
N ARG A 30 1.21 18.54 4.68
CA ARG A 30 0.48 19.34 5.68
C ARG A 30 1.29 20.55 6.19
N LYS A 31 2.62 20.45 6.31
CA LYS A 31 3.49 21.55 6.78
C LYS A 31 4.15 22.33 5.65
N HIS A 32 4.43 21.65 4.53
CA HIS A 32 5.17 22.13 3.36
C HIS A 32 4.39 21.78 2.08
N PRO A 33 3.20 22.38 1.86
CA PRO A 33 2.34 22.06 0.72
C PRO A 33 2.99 22.35 -0.64
N GLU A 34 3.96 23.26 -0.69
CA GLU A 34 4.73 23.65 -1.87
C GLU A 34 5.79 22.64 -2.29
N VAL A 35 6.17 21.70 -1.39
CA VAL A 35 7.17 20.68 -1.70
C VAL A 35 6.56 19.67 -2.68
N SER A 36 7.18 19.54 -3.85
CA SER A 36 6.80 18.53 -4.83
C SER A 36 7.37 17.15 -4.42
N ILE A 37 6.50 16.15 -4.30
CA ILE A 37 6.86 14.82 -3.81
C ILE A 37 6.65 13.80 -4.92
N HIS A 38 7.74 13.18 -5.38
CA HIS A 38 7.67 12.00 -6.22
C HIS A 38 7.90 10.74 -5.39
N TYR A 39 7.24 9.65 -5.76
CA TYR A 39 7.34 8.37 -5.07
C TYR A 39 7.75 7.25 -6.02
N VAL A 40 8.62 6.33 -5.60
CA VAL A 40 9.01 5.15 -6.39
C VAL A 40 8.62 3.87 -5.66
N SER A 41 7.92 2.98 -6.36
CA SER A 41 7.54 1.66 -5.87
C SER A 41 7.42 0.64 -7.01
N PHE A 42 7.11 -0.62 -6.68
CA PHE A 42 6.69 -1.61 -7.68
C PHE A 42 5.22 -1.45 -8.04
N LYS A 43 4.83 -1.99 -9.20
CA LYS A 43 3.48 -1.87 -9.77
C LYS A 43 2.37 -2.18 -8.75
N THR A 44 2.35 -3.39 -8.21
CA THR A 44 1.29 -3.86 -7.29
C THR A 44 1.07 -2.96 -6.07
N PRO A 45 2.09 -2.64 -5.24
CA PRO A 45 1.87 -1.76 -4.09
C PRO A 45 1.64 -0.28 -4.47
N ALA A 46 2.11 0.17 -5.65
CA ALA A 46 1.89 1.53 -6.12
C ALA A 46 0.43 1.82 -6.52
N GLU A 47 -0.36 0.79 -6.87
CA GLU A 47 -1.77 0.97 -7.24
C GLU A 47 -2.59 1.70 -6.18
N ASN A 48 -2.23 1.57 -4.89
CA ASN A 48 -2.91 2.25 -3.78
C ASN A 48 -2.58 3.73 -3.62
N ILE A 49 -1.51 4.21 -4.26
CA ILE A 49 -1.03 5.59 -4.08
C ILE A 49 -0.83 6.34 -5.41
N LYS A 50 -1.04 5.68 -6.56
CA LYS A 50 -0.80 6.28 -7.89
C LYS A 50 -1.63 7.54 -8.16
N ASN A 51 -2.78 7.67 -7.50
CA ASN A 51 -3.73 8.78 -7.62
C ASN A 51 -3.83 9.58 -6.30
N ASP A 52 -2.86 9.46 -5.40
CA ASP A 52 -2.85 10.16 -4.12
C ASP A 52 -2.56 11.66 -4.35
N PRO A 53 -3.41 12.60 -3.88
CA PRO A 53 -3.27 14.03 -4.12
C PRO A 53 -2.02 14.64 -3.46
N ASP A 54 -1.45 13.98 -2.46
CA ASP A 54 -0.23 14.42 -1.79
C ASP A 54 1.05 14.00 -2.55
N LEU A 55 0.91 13.30 -3.68
CA LEU A 55 2.01 12.88 -4.56
C LEU A 55 1.86 13.52 -5.95
N ASP A 56 2.87 14.28 -6.34
CA ASP A 56 2.93 14.91 -7.66
C ASP A 56 3.20 13.89 -8.79
N LYS A 57 3.91 12.79 -8.47
CA LYS A 57 4.21 11.72 -9.42
C LYS A 57 4.56 10.39 -8.75
N VAL A 58 4.02 9.30 -9.27
CA VAL A 58 4.39 7.93 -8.84
C VAL A 58 5.13 7.21 -9.98
N TRP A 59 6.38 6.84 -9.72
CA TRP A 59 7.23 6.06 -10.61
C TRP A 59 7.09 4.58 -10.31
N ILE A 60 6.91 3.80 -11.37
CA ILE A 60 6.86 2.34 -11.30
C ILE A 60 8.21 1.77 -11.69
N ALA A 61 8.86 1.07 -10.77
CA ALA A 61 10.02 0.26 -11.10
C ALA A 61 9.57 -1.04 -11.77
N GLU A 62 10.12 -1.35 -12.95
CA GLU A 62 9.79 -2.57 -13.69
C GLU A 62 10.41 -3.83 -13.10
N GLY A 63 11.44 -3.69 -12.27
CA GLY A 63 12.04 -4.82 -11.58
C GLY A 63 13.21 -4.46 -10.68
N LYS A 64 13.91 -5.50 -10.24
CA LYS A 64 14.93 -5.45 -9.17
C LYS A 64 16.37 -5.54 -9.68
N ASN A 65 16.56 -5.80 -10.97
CA ASN A 65 17.91 -5.96 -11.52
C ASN A 65 18.58 -4.60 -11.73
N TYR A 66 19.92 -4.59 -11.75
CA TYR A 66 20.68 -3.34 -11.80
C TYR A 66 20.52 -2.59 -13.12
N LYS A 67 20.28 -3.29 -14.25
CA LYS A 67 20.04 -2.65 -15.55
C LYS A 67 18.74 -1.83 -15.54
N GLN A 68 17.64 -2.42 -15.08
CA GLN A 68 16.35 -1.76 -14.94
C GLN A 68 16.43 -0.59 -13.95
N LEU A 69 17.10 -0.79 -12.81
CA LEU A 69 17.30 0.28 -11.83
C LEU A 69 18.17 1.41 -12.39
N TYR A 70 19.19 1.10 -13.20
CA TYR A 70 20.01 2.12 -13.84
C TYR A 70 19.21 2.95 -14.86
N GLU A 71 18.37 2.31 -15.69
CA GLU A 71 17.50 3.04 -16.62
C GLU A 71 16.46 3.90 -15.89
N LEU A 72 15.88 3.38 -14.79
CA LEU A 72 15.02 4.18 -13.92
C LEU A 72 15.77 5.37 -13.32
N ALA A 73 17.01 5.18 -12.85
CA ALA A 73 17.83 6.25 -12.30
C ALA A 73 18.15 7.33 -13.36
N LYS A 74 18.41 6.94 -14.61
CA LYS A 74 18.57 7.90 -15.72
C LYS A 74 17.32 8.77 -15.94
N GLN A 75 16.13 8.19 -15.86
CA GLN A 75 14.88 8.94 -15.98
C GLN A 75 14.68 9.87 -14.78
N LEU A 76 14.86 9.36 -13.57
CA LEU A 76 14.70 10.12 -12.33
C LEU A 76 15.68 11.29 -12.24
N ARG A 77 16.92 11.16 -12.72
CA ARG A 77 17.90 12.26 -12.70
C ARG A 77 17.44 13.48 -13.52
N LYS A 78 16.62 13.30 -14.55
CA LYS A 78 16.06 14.41 -15.34
C LYS A 78 15.11 15.30 -14.54
N GLU A 79 14.54 14.78 -13.46
CA GLU A 79 13.57 15.48 -12.61
C GLU A 79 14.22 16.43 -11.60
N ARG A 80 15.55 16.37 -11.42
CA ARG A 80 16.36 17.26 -10.58
C ARG A 80 15.85 17.42 -9.14
N TYR A 81 15.71 16.33 -8.38
CA TYR A 81 15.32 16.43 -6.97
C TYR A 81 16.42 17.07 -6.11
N ASP A 82 16.01 17.73 -5.02
CA ASP A 82 16.91 18.29 -4.01
C ASP A 82 17.33 17.24 -2.98
N ALA A 83 16.46 16.27 -2.69
CA ALA A 83 16.72 15.24 -1.70
C ALA A 83 16.06 13.89 -2.03
N PHE A 84 16.65 12.83 -1.48
CA PHE A 84 16.19 11.45 -1.61
C PHE A 84 15.93 10.84 -0.23
N LEU A 85 14.70 10.33 -0.02
CA LEU A 85 14.28 9.56 1.15
C LEU A 85 14.15 8.08 0.77
N SER A 86 15.17 7.29 1.07
CA SER A 86 15.11 5.83 0.89
C SER A 86 14.48 5.18 2.11
N LEU A 87 13.21 4.77 2.01
CA LEU A 87 12.48 4.07 3.08
C LEU A 87 12.74 2.57 3.10
N GLN A 88 13.82 2.12 2.45
CA GLN A 88 14.18 0.71 2.39
C GLN A 88 15.67 0.50 2.64
N PRO A 89 16.02 -0.30 3.65
CA PRO A 89 17.41 -0.64 3.88
C PRO A 89 17.85 -1.71 2.87
N GLY A 90 19.11 -1.67 2.49
CA GLY A 90 19.74 -2.73 1.71
C GLY A 90 20.82 -2.21 0.76
N THR A 91 21.70 -3.11 0.33
CA THR A 91 22.78 -2.79 -0.61
C THR A 91 22.24 -2.31 -1.95
N ARG A 92 21.13 -2.91 -2.44
CA ARG A 92 20.50 -2.52 -3.70
C ARG A 92 20.01 -1.06 -3.68
N THR A 93 19.35 -0.64 -2.60
CA THR A 93 18.85 0.74 -2.49
C THR A 93 19.98 1.74 -2.27
N ARG A 94 21.07 1.34 -1.59
CA ARG A 94 22.30 2.14 -1.53
C ARG A 94 22.94 2.34 -2.90
N ILE A 95 23.11 1.27 -3.68
CA ILE A 95 23.63 1.35 -5.05
C ILE A 95 22.72 2.22 -5.92
N PHE A 96 21.41 2.04 -5.84
CA PHE A 96 20.46 2.88 -6.56
C PHE A 96 20.56 4.35 -6.15
N SER A 97 20.75 4.65 -4.87
CA SER A 97 21.01 6.00 -4.38
C SER A 97 22.27 6.62 -4.98
N LEU A 98 23.34 5.83 -5.14
CA LEU A 98 24.57 6.27 -5.81
C LEU A 98 24.32 6.55 -7.30
N MET A 99 23.56 5.69 -7.97
CA MET A 99 23.16 5.88 -9.38
C MET A 99 22.34 7.15 -9.60
N LEU A 100 21.53 7.56 -8.61
CA LEU A 100 20.76 8.80 -8.65
C LEU A 100 21.65 10.05 -8.50
N GLY A 101 22.80 9.94 -7.84
CA GLY A 101 23.74 11.06 -7.65
C GLY A 101 23.12 12.25 -6.90
N MET A 102 22.24 11.98 -5.93
CA MET A 102 21.43 13.01 -5.27
C MET A 102 22.25 13.80 -4.23
N PRO A 103 22.10 15.14 -4.14
CA PRO A 103 22.87 15.97 -3.22
C PRO A 103 22.68 15.59 -1.74
N LYS A 104 21.45 15.26 -1.37
CA LYS A 104 21.10 14.86 0.00
C LYS A 104 20.33 13.54 -0.01
N THR A 105 20.87 12.54 0.67
CA THR A 105 20.23 11.23 0.82
C THR A 105 20.03 10.91 2.28
N VAL A 106 18.80 10.55 2.67
CA VAL A 106 18.49 9.97 3.97
C VAL A 106 17.99 8.55 3.77
N THR A 107 18.61 7.61 4.46
CA THR A 107 18.21 6.20 4.40
C THR A 107 17.62 5.76 5.72
N TYR A 108 16.42 5.19 5.64
CA TYR A 108 15.71 4.56 6.74
C TYR A 108 16.56 3.49 7.43
N LYS A 109 16.58 3.54 8.76
CA LYS A 109 17.22 2.54 9.61
C LYS A 109 16.14 1.67 10.27
N LYS A 110 16.04 0.41 9.85
CA LYS A 110 15.06 -0.52 10.41
C LYS A 110 15.35 -0.74 11.89
N THR A 111 14.31 -0.59 12.71
CA THR A 111 14.31 -0.97 14.13
C THR A 111 13.01 -1.69 14.44
N PHE A 112 13.07 -2.63 15.39
CA PHE A 112 11.90 -3.34 15.91
C PHE A 112 11.30 -2.63 17.13
N LYS A 113 11.96 -1.57 17.63
CA LYS A 113 11.47 -0.80 18.79
C LYS A 113 10.35 0.18 18.45
N LEU A 114 10.13 0.45 17.16
CA LEU A 114 9.16 1.43 16.68
C LEU A 114 8.23 0.79 15.66
N HIS A 115 6.98 1.23 15.65
CA HIS A 115 6.04 0.91 14.57
C HIS A 115 6.57 1.46 13.23
N ALA A 116 6.28 0.79 12.12
CA ALA A 116 6.80 1.15 10.81
C ALA A 116 6.43 2.59 10.39
N VAL A 117 5.16 2.98 10.61
CA VAL A 117 4.66 4.35 10.36
C VAL A 117 5.53 5.40 11.06
N GLU A 118 5.71 5.26 12.37
CA GLU A 118 6.50 6.19 13.17
C GLU A 118 7.97 6.20 12.73
N ASN A 119 8.54 5.05 12.39
CA ASN A 119 9.93 4.97 11.97
C ASN A 119 10.16 5.60 10.57
N PHE A 120 9.21 5.46 9.64
CA PHE A 120 9.26 6.18 8.35
C PHE A 120 9.12 7.68 8.56
N TRP A 121 8.17 8.12 9.38
CA TRP A 121 8.01 9.53 9.74
C TRP A 121 9.29 10.12 10.37
N ARG A 122 9.90 9.43 11.36
CA ARG A 122 11.18 9.85 11.96
C ARG A 122 12.31 9.94 10.95
N THR A 123 12.30 9.13 9.90
CA THR A 123 13.28 9.23 8.80
C THR A 123 13.10 10.54 8.02
N GLY A 124 11.84 10.94 7.77
CA GLY A 124 11.50 12.22 7.15
C GLY A 124 11.97 13.44 7.93
N LYS A 125 11.98 13.37 9.27
CA LYS A 125 12.43 14.46 10.14
C LYS A 125 13.88 14.92 9.91
N ALA A 126 14.72 14.08 9.31
CA ALA A 126 16.08 14.49 8.93
C ALA A 126 16.09 15.53 7.78
N LEU A 127 15.00 15.64 7.03
CA LEU A 127 14.79 16.67 6.01
C LEU A 127 13.83 17.76 6.48
N PHE A 128 12.76 17.38 7.17
CA PHE A 128 11.68 18.28 7.61
C PHE A 128 11.45 18.12 9.13
N PRO A 129 12.22 18.82 10.00
CA PRO A 129 12.22 18.56 11.45
C PRO A 129 10.91 18.95 12.18
N ASP A 130 10.07 19.76 11.53
CA ASP A 130 8.83 20.36 12.03
C ASP A 130 7.56 19.59 11.65
N ILE A 131 7.65 18.53 10.85
CA ILE A 131 6.50 17.67 10.53
C ILE A 131 5.98 16.95 11.78
N GLU A 132 4.67 16.75 11.81
CA GLU A 132 3.94 16.13 12.91
C GLU A 132 3.34 14.79 12.47
N LEU A 133 3.39 13.81 13.37
CA LEU A 133 2.87 12.46 13.12
C LEU A 133 1.37 12.41 13.41
N ASP A 134 0.57 12.06 12.40
CA ASP A 134 -0.78 11.56 12.57
C ASP A 134 -0.77 10.02 12.50
N ARG A 135 -1.40 9.35 13.46
CA ARG A 135 -1.46 7.87 13.45
C ARG A 135 -2.59 7.34 12.59
N ARG A 136 -3.48 8.20 12.08
CA ARG A 136 -4.58 7.82 11.20
C ARG A 136 -4.07 7.53 9.79
N LEU A 137 -4.04 6.26 9.44
CA LEU A 137 -3.80 5.84 8.07
C LEU A 137 -5.10 5.87 7.26
N TYR A 138 -5.02 6.42 6.05
CA TYR A 138 -6.11 6.40 5.09
C TYR A 138 -5.54 6.36 3.67
N LEU A 139 -6.35 5.84 2.74
CA LEU A 139 -6.04 5.81 1.31
C LEU A 139 -7.10 6.61 0.56
N HIS A 140 -6.68 7.30 -0.50
CA HIS A 140 -7.60 7.92 -1.43
C HIS A 140 -8.10 6.86 -2.40
N ILE A 141 -9.41 6.68 -2.42
CA ILE A 141 -10.06 5.70 -3.29
C ILE A 141 -10.65 6.46 -4.46
N ASN A 142 -10.27 6.07 -5.67
CA ASN A 142 -10.83 6.62 -6.89
C ASN A 142 -12.37 6.45 -6.88
N PRO A 143 -13.15 7.55 -7.03
CA PRO A 143 -14.62 7.48 -6.97
C PRO A 143 -15.23 6.55 -8.03
N GLN A 144 -14.69 6.54 -9.25
CA GLN A 144 -15.17 5.67 -10.33
C GLN A 144 -14.89 4.19 -10.03
N VAL A 145 -13.74 3.88 -9.43
CA VAL A 145 -13.43 2.51 -8.98
C VAL A 145 -14.38 2.11 -7.84
N LYS A 146 -14.64 3.01 -6.90
CA LYS A 146 -15.58 2.76 -5.80
C LYS A 146 -17.00 2.51 -6.32
N GLU A 147 -17.47 3.29 -7.27
CA GLU A 147 -18.77 3.13 -7.90
C GLU A 147 -18.87 1.80 -8.67
N LYS A 148 -17.84 1.47 -9.46
CA LYS A 148 -17.73 0.18 -10.15
C LYS A 148 -17.88 -0.99 -9.17
N VAL A 149 -17.09 -1.01 -8.10
CA VAL A 149 -17.13 -2.09 -7.11
C VAL A 149 -18.46 -2.11 -6.35
N SER A 150 -18.99 -0.94 -5.96
CA SER A 150 -20.31 -0.84 -5.33
C SER A 150 -21.42 -1.40 -6.22
N GLY A 151 -21.35 -1.20 -7.54
CA GLY A 151 -22.28 -1.76 -8.51
C GLY A 151 -22.24 -3.30 -8.55
N MET A 152 -21.07 -3.91 -8.31
CA MET A 152 -20.91 -5.37 -8.25
C MET A 152 -21.54 -5.98 -6.98
N LEU A 153 -21.57 -5.25 -5.87
CA LEU A 153 -22.08 -5.74 -4.59
C LEU A 153 -23.61 -5.65 -4.48
N GLY A 154 -24.21 -4.69 -5.19
CA GLY A 154 -25.63 -4.34 -5.06
C GLY A 154 -25.93 -3.63 -3.73
N LYS A 155 -27.04 -2.89 -3.68
CA LYS A 155 -27.48 -2.18 -2.48
C LYS A 155 -28.36 -3.10 -1.66
N ASN A 156 -27.83 -3.91 -0.75
CA ASN A 156 -28.63 -4.56 0.30
C ASN A 156 -27.77 -5.12 1.43
N GLY A 157 -28.14 -4.77 2.67
CA GLY A 157 -27.68 -5.44 3.89
C GLY A 157 -26.28 -5.08 4.37
N LEU A 158 -25.90 -5.72 5.48
CA LEU A 158 -24.56 -5.66 6.04
C LEU A 158 -23.57 -6.41 5.14
N ILE A 159 -22.43 -5.80 4.83
CA ILE A 159 -21.37 -6.44 4.02
C ILE A 159 -20.18 -6.74 4.93
N ILE A 160 -19.70 -7.97 4.90
CA ILE A 160 -18.58 -8.43 5.73
C ILE A 160 -17.49 -8.96 4.82
N ALA A 161 -16.34 -8.30 4.78
CA ALA A 161 -15.18 -8.80 4.05
C ALA A 161 -14.30 -9.71 4.92
N LEU A 162 -14.00 -10.90 4.42
CA LEU A 162 -13.03 -11.82 4.99
C LEU A 162 -11.77 -11.80 4.11
N ASN A 163 -10.72 -11.14 4.58
CA ASN A 163 -9.40 -11.19 3.95
C ASN A 163 -8.61 -12.37 4.52
N MET A 164 -8.75 -13.52 3.87
CA MET A 164 -8.20 -14.80 4.32
C MET A 164 -6.74 -15.01 3.89
N GLY A 165 -6.24 -14.10 3.06
CA GLY A 165 -4.96 -14.25 2.38
C GLY A 165 -3.76 -14.02 3.28
N VAL A 166 -2.72 -14.82 3.05
CA VAL A 166 -1.42 -14.67 3.71
C VAL A 166 -0.34 -14.81 2.65
N SER A 167 0.72 -14.01 2.73
CA SER A 167 1.83 -14.10 1.77
C SER A 167 2.37 -15.54 1.68
N ALA A 168 2.74 -15.98 0.48
CA ALA A 168 3.30 -17.32 0.23
C ALA A 168 4.41 -17.75 1.22
N THR A 169 5.20 -16.81 1.74
CA THR A 169 6.30 -17.08 2.67
C THR A 169 5.92 -17.07 4.15
N ARG A 170 4.64 -16.85 4.48
CA ARG A 170 4.14 -16.71 5.86
C ARG A 170 2.92 -17.58 6.15
N GLN A 171 2.74 -18.68 5.43
CA GLN A 171 1.56 -19.54 5.53
C GLN A 171 1.23 -19.99 6.97
N GLY A 172 2.22 -20.10 7.86
CA GLY A 172 2.00 -20.36 9.30
C GLY A 172 1.21 -19.28 10.06
N ARG A 173 0.85 -18.15 9.45
CA ARG A 173 -0.05 -17.12 10.02
C ARG A 173 -1.51 -17.29 9.58
N ARG A 174 -1.81 -18.29 8.76
CA ARG A 174 -3.14 -18.53 8.21
C ARG A 174 -4.03 -19.15 9.28
N TRP A 175 -5.23 -18.58 9.47
CA TRP A 175 -6.26 -19.19 10.31
C TRP A 175 -6.90 -20.37 9.57
N SER A 176 -7.28 -21.43 10.28
CA SER A 176 -7.76 -22.65 9.64
C SER A 176 -9.03 -22.40 8.82
N GLN A 177 -9.21 -23.19 7.77
CA GLN A 177 -10.38 -23.06 6.90
C GLN A 177 -11.67 -23.33 7.67
N ASP A 178 -11.68 -24.32 8.57
CA ASP A 178 -12.85 -24.65 9.40
C ASP A 178 -13.28 -23.46 10.27
N ASN A 179 -12.31 -22.75 10.87
CA ASN A 179 -12.62 -21.58 11.66
C ASN A 179 -13.22 -20.44 10.82
N TRP A 180 -12.70 -20.22 9.60
CA TRP A 180 -13.30 -19.26 8.68
C TRP A 180 -14.73 -19.66 8.27
N ARG A 181 -14.98 -20.96 8.06
CA ARG A 181 -16.32 -21.48 7.75
C ARG A 181 -17.28 -21.27 8.92
N GLU A 182 -16.85 -21.54 10.14
CA GLU A 182 -17.64 -21.32 11.35
C GLU A 182 -17.96 -19.83 11.54
N LEU A 183 -16.96 -18.96 11.37
CA LEU A 183 -17.15 -17.50 11.44
C LEU A 183 -18.15 -17.01 10.40
N ALA A 184 -18.04 -17.50 9.16
CA ALA A 184 -18.95 -17.12 8.08
C ALA A 184 -20.40 -17.56 8.38
N LYS A 185 -20.60 -18.80 8.84
CA LYS A 185 -21.92 -19.28 9.28
C LYS A 185 -22.48 -18.43 10.40
N GLY A 186 -21.69 -18.14 11.43
CA GLY A 186 -22.11 -17.32 12.56
C GLY A 186 -22.59 -15.92 12.15
N PHE A 187 -21.95 -15.29 11.16
CA PHE A 187 -22.40 -14.02 10.62
C PHE A 187 -23.73 -14.13 9.86
N LEU A 188 -23.88 -15.14 8.99
CA LEU A 188 -25.11 -15.37 8.23
C LEU A 188 -26.31 -15.71 9.13
N ASP A 189 -26.06 -16.45 10.22
CA ASP A 189 -27.08 -16.79 11.19
C ASP A 189 -27.54 -15.57 11.99
N LYS A 190 -26.58 -14.74 12.43
CA LYS A 190 -26.82 -13.56 13.25
C LYS A 190 -27.42 -12.38 12.47
N TYR A 191 -26.97 -12.16 11.24
CA TYR A 191 -27.33 -11.00 10.44
C TYR A 191 -28.05 -11.43 9.16
N LYS A 192 -29.37 -11.57 9.24
CA LYS A 192 -30.19 -11.96 8.08
C LYS A 192 -30.02 -10.96 6.94
N GLY A 193 -29.72 -11.49 5.75
CA GLY A 193 -29.47 -10.69 4.55
C GLY A 193 -28.08 -10.04 4.49
N CYS A 194 -27.13 -10.41 5.37
CA CYS A 194 -25.74 -9.99 5.20
C CYS A 194 -25.06 -10.75 4.06
N LYS A 195 -24.09 -10.09 3.41
CA LYS A 195 -23.22 -10.71 2.41
C LYS A 195 -21.82 -10.88 2.97
N ILE A 196 -21.21 -12.02 2.65
CA ILE A 196 -19.82 -12.29 3.01
C ILE A 196 -18.97 -12.25 1.75
N LEU A 197 -17.98 -11.38 1.74
CA LEU A 197 -17.08 -11.19 0.61
C LEU A 197 -15.71 -11.79 0.94
N LEU A 198 -15.26 -12.76 0.16
CA LEU A 198 -13.91 -13.32 0.30
C LEU A 198 -12.96 -12.48 -0.54
N ALA A 199 -12.08 -11.74 0.12
CA ALA A 199 -11.09 -10.88 -0.51
C ALA A 199 -9.70 -11.52 -0.46
N GLY A 200 -8.91 -11.34 -1.51
CA GLY A 200 -7.59 -11.94 -1.60
C GLY A 200 -6.97 -11.88 -2.99
N SER A 201 -5.76 -12.39 -3.08
CA SER A 201 -5.05 -12.54 -4.35
C SER A 201 -5.49 -13.82 -5.08
N SER A 202 -4.97 -14.05 -6.28
CA SER A 202 -5.18 -15.30 -7.01
C SER A 202 -4.66 -16.54 -6.25
N GLN A 203 -3.67 -16.37 -5.37
CA GLN A 203 -3.13 -17.47 -4.55
C GLN A 203 -4.08 -17.91 -3.44
N ASP A 204 -5.13 -17.12 -3.17
CA ASP A 204 -6.07 -17.37 -2.09
C ASP A 204 -7.37 -18.01 -2.60
N MET A 205 -7.50 -18.23 -3.92
CA MET A 205 -8.71 -18.79 -4.55
C MET A 205 -9.03 -20.20 -4.05
N GLU A 206 -8.06 -21.11 -4.14
CA GLU A 206 -8.21 -22.51 -3.71
C GLU A 206 -8.55 -22.60 -2.21
N PHE A 207 -7.92 -21.76 -1.38
CA PHE A 207 -8.20 -21.73 0.05
C PHE A 207 -9.59 -21.17 0.39
N ALA A 208 -10.12 -20.26 -0.43
CA ALA A 208 -11.42 -19.64 -0.24
C ALA A 208 -12.60 -20.47 -0.79
N GLU A 209 -12.35 -21.33 -1.78
CA GLU A 209 -13.38 -22.07 -2.52
C GLU A 209 -14.36 -22.86 -1.63
N PRO A 210 -13.92 -23.59 -0.58
CA PRO A 210 -14.85 -24.35 0.26
C PRO A 210 -15.86 -23.51 1.06
N LEU A 211 -15.64 -22.19 1.21
CA LEU A 211 -16.59 -21.29 1.87
C LEU A 211 -17.77 -20.92 0.96
N LEU A 212 -17.61 -21.02 -0.35
CA LEU A 212 -18.67 -20.72 -1.32
C LEU A 212 -19.87 -21.66 -1.18
N GLY A 213 -19.64 -22.88 -0.71
CA GLY A 213 -20.70 -23.87 -0.45
C GLY A 213 -21.54 -23.60 0.81
N ILE A 214 -21.25 -22.54 1.57
CA ILE A 214 -22.00 -22.22 2.81
C ILE A 214 -23.36 -21.58 2.49
N SER A 215 -23.38 -20.61 1.58
CA SER A 215 -24.58 -19.88 1.17
C SER A 215 -24.32 -19.13 -0.14
N SER A 216 -25.36 -18.87 -0.93
CA SER A 216 -25.31 -17.97 -2.10
C SER A 216 -24.89 -16.54 -1.75
N ASP A 217 -24.98 -16.15 -0.47
CA ASP A 217 -24.54 -14.85 0.03
C ASP A 217 -23.03 -14.77 0.32
N VAL A 218 -22.30 -15.89 0.15
CA VAL A 218 -20.84 -15.92 0.21
C VAL A 218 -20.26 -15.78 -1.20
N ILE A 219 -19.61 -14.64 -1.46
CA ILE A 219 -19.13 -14.27 -2.79
C ILE A 219 -17.61 -14.12 -2.74
N SER A 220 -16.89 -14.86 -3.60
CA SER A 220 -15.44 -14.72 -3.70
C SER A 220 -15.02 -13.71 -4.76
N PHE A 221 -14.18 -12.76 -4.33
CA PHE A 221 -13.44 -11.82 -5.15
C PHE A 221 -11.93 -12.11 -5.19
N CYS A 222 -11.47 -13.22 -4.57
CA CYS A 222 -10.08 -13.62 -4.61
C CYS A 222 -9.55 -13.71 -6.05
N GLY A 223 -8.51 -12.94 -6.37
CA GLY A 223 -7.91 -12.91 -7.70
C GLY A 223 -8.75 -12.24 -8.80
N LYS A 224 -9.93 -11.69 -8.49
CA LYS A 224 -10.83 -11.06 -9.47
C LYS A 224 -10.72 -9.54 -9.51
N LEU A 225 -10.12 -8.94 -8.49
CA LEU A 225 -9.98 -7.48 -8.34
C LEU A 225 -8.51 -7.08 -8.36
N SER A 226 -8.22 -5.93 -8.97
CA SER A 226 -6.95 -5.21 -8.81
C SER A 226 -6.71 -4.79 -7.35
N VAL A 227 -5.54 -4.26 -7.03
CA VAL A 227 -5.27 -3.80 -5.65
C VAL A 227 -6.14 -2.58 -5.32
N GLU A 228 -6.31 -1.66 -6.28
CA GLU A 228 -7.17 -0.48 -6.13
C GLU A 228 -8.64 -0.86 -5.92
N GLU A 229 -9.15 -1.85 -6.68
CA GLU A 229 -10.52 -2.37 -6.51
C GLU A 229 -10.70 -3.13 -5.20
N ASN A 230 -9.70 -3.89 -4.73
CA ASN A 230 -9.75 -4.51 -3.41
C ASN A 230 -9.80 -3.46 -2.29
N THR A 231 -9.01 -2.39 -2.39
CA THR A 231 -9.08 -1.25 -1.46
C THR A 231 -10.47 -0.61 -1.48
N ALA A 232 -11.07 -0.45 -2.66
CA ALA A 232 -12.45 0.03 -2.79
C ALA A 232 -13.47 -0.92 -2.14
N LEU A 233 -13.36 -2.23 -2.35
CA LEU A 233 -14.22 -3.25 -1.73
C LEU A 233 -14.16 -3.17 -0.20
N LEU A 234 -12.96 -3.10 0.37
CA LEU A 234 -12.78 -3.01 1.81
C LEU A 234 -13.34 -1.71 2.40
N SER A 235 -13.44 -0.64 1.63
CA SER A 235 -14.02 0.64 2.08
C SER A 235 -15.56 0.66 2.08
N LEU A 236 -16.19 -0.37 1.51
CA LEU A 236 -17.64 -0.54 1.43
C LEU A 236 -18.17 -1.51 2.51
N CYS A 237 -17.26 -2.10 3.29
CA CYS A 237 -17.55 -3.01 4.40
C CYS A 237 -17.42 -2.25 5.72
#